data_AF-A0A929V7P5-F1
#
_entry.id   AF-A0A929V7P5-F1
#
_cell.length_a   1.000
_cell.length_b   1.000
_cell.length_c   1.000
_cell.angle_alpha   90.00
_cell.angle_beta   90.00
_cell.angle_gamma   90.00
#
_symmetry.space_group_name_H-M   'P 1'
#
loop_
_entity.id
_entity.type
_entity.pdbx_description
1 polymer ?
#
loop_
_entity_poly.entity_id
_entity_poly.type
_entity_poly.pdbx_seq_one_letter_code
_entity_poly.pdbx_strand_id
1 'polypeptide(L)' 'MKVLDKPKIDRPREKLARYGTARLSDLELLMAIIGSGNARADVGKIAREVLKILRQKGGDVSYDD' A
#
# COMPACT_ATOMS: atom_id res chain seq x y z
N MET A 1 7.36 -2.53 -12.20
CA MET A 1 7.92 -1.20 -11.86
C MET A 1 7.96 -1.08 -10.35
N LYS A 2 9.14 -0.81 -9.78
CA LYS A 2 9.33 -0.63 -8.34
C LYS A 2 8.80 0.73 -7.92
N VAL A 3 8.40 0.87 -6.66
CA VAL A 3 7.89 2.15 -6.13
C VAL A 3 8.89 3.29 -6.28
N LEU A 4 10.19 2.99 -6.14
CA LEU A 4 11.27 3.95 -6.27
C LEU A 4 11.47 4.46 -7.71
N ASP A 5 10.99 3.72 -8.70
CA ASP A 5 11.04 4.13 -10.12
C ASP A 5 10.04 5.26 -10.40
N LYS A 6 9.07 5.49 -9.50
CA LYS A 6 8.15 6.64 -9.58
C LYS A 6 8.88 7.95 -9.23
N PRO A 7 8.51 9.07 -9.88
CA PRO A 7 8.87 10.40 -9.41
C PRO A 7 8.55 10.55 -7.93
N LYS A 8 9.41 11.25 -7.16
CA LYS A 8 9.24 11.40 -5.71
C LYS A 8 7.83 11.86 -5.30
N ILE A 9 7.25 12.77 -6.07
CA ILE A 9 5.90 13.32 -5.81
C ILE A 9 4.77 12.29 -5.96
N ASP A 10 5.01 11.22 -6.72
CA ASP A 10 4.05 10.15 -6.99
C ASP A 10 4.29 8.90 -6.12
N ARG A 11 5.32 8.93 -5.28
CA ARG A 11 5.57 7.86 -4.32
C ARG A 11 4.56 7.96 -3.18
N PRO A 12 4.01 6.84 -2.69
CA PRO A 12 2.88 6.90 -1.77
C PRO A 12 3.14 7.67 -0.48
N ARG A 13 4.31 7.50 0.16
CA ARG A 13 4.62 8.19 1.43
C ARG A 13 4.79 9.69 1.24
N GLU A 14 5.46 10.09 0.17
CA GLU A 14 5.67 11.49 -0.19
C GLU A 14 4.36 12.17 -0.62
N LYS A 15 3.53 11.47 -1.40
CA LYS A 15 2.18 11.91 -1.78
C LYS A 15 1.29 12.08 -0.55
N LEU A 16 1.35 11.13 0.40
CA LEU A 16 0.63 11.18 1.67
C LEU A 16 1.06 12.37 2.53
N ALA A 17 2.36 12.58 2.69
CA ALA A 17 2.90 13.71 3.46
C ALA A 17 2.51 15.07 2.85
N ARG A 18 2.44 15.16 1.52
CA ARG A 18 2.15 16.43 0.82
C ARG A 18 0.66 16.74 0.71
N TYR A 19 -0.17 15.74 0.44
CA TYR A 19 -1.57 15.93 0.06
C TYR A 19 -2.58 15.27 0.99
N GLY A 20 -2.13 14.50 1.98
CA GLY A 20 -3.00 13.68 2.82
C GLY A 20 -3.57 12.47 2.08
N THR A 21 -4.43 11.72 2.77
CA THR A 21 -4.99 10.45 2.27
C THR A 21 -5.92 10.62 1.08
N ALA A 22 -6.58 11.78 0.93
CA ALA A 22 -7.55 12.05 -0.12
C ALA A 22 -7.00 11.94 -1.56
N ARG A 23 -5.67 11.96 -1.72
CA ARG A 23 -4.99 11.83 -3.04
C ARG A 23 -4.40 10.44 -3.28
N LEU A 24 -4.60 9.49 -2.37
CA LEU A 24 -4.14 8.11 -2.51
C LEU A 24 -5.31 7.20 -2.86
N SER A 25 -5.07 6.26 -3.76
CA SER A 25 -5.91 5.05 -3.85
C SER A 25 -5.72 4.18 -2.61
N ASP A 26 -6.68 3.30 -2.30
CA ASP A 26 -6.57 2.33 -1.20
C ASP A 26 -5.25 1.53 -1.28
N LEU A 27 -4.87 1.14 -2.49
CA LEU A 27 -3.62 0.43 -2.74
C LEU A 27 -2.39 1.28 -2.40
N GLU A 28 -2.35 2.53 -2.84
CA GLU A 28 -1.25 3.45 -2.49
C GLU A 28 -1.20 3.70 -0.98
N LEU A 29 -2.36 3.86 -0.33
CA LEU A 29 -2.45 4.05 1.11
C LEU A 29 -1.87 2.85 1.86
N LEU A 30 -2.28 1.63 1.50
CA LEU A 30 -1.72 0.41 2.07
C LEU A 30 -0.22 0.29 1.81
N MET A 31 0.24 0.62 0.59
CA MET A 31 1.69 0.65 0.30
C MET A 31 2.44 1.65 1.17
N ALA A 32 1.84 2.81 1.48
CA ALA A 32 2.43 3.83 2.34
C ALA A 32 2.52 3.36 3.80
N ILE A 33 1.47 2.69 4.31
CA ILE A 33 1.39 2.16 5.67
C ILE A 33 2.36 0.98 5.87
N ILE A 34 2.40 0.04 4.92
CA ILE A 34 3.32 -1.11 4.97
C ILE A 34 4.77 -0.65 4.79
N GLY A 35 5.00 0.39 3.99
CA GLY A 35 6.29 1.07 3.84
C GLY A 35 7.28 0.36 2.91
N SER A 36 7.55 -0.93 3.11
CA SER A 36 8.52 -1.71 2.32
C SER A 36 8.08 -3.15 2.05
N GLY A 37 8.64 -3.71 0.98
CA GLY A 37 8.55 -5.14 0.72
C GLY A 37 9.53 -5.95 1.58
N ASN A 38 9.62 -7.24 1.31
CA ASN A 38 10.59 -8.14 1.90
C ASN A 38 11.37 -8.89 0.80
N ALA A 39 12.22 -9.84 1.17
CA ALA A 39 13.04 -10.62 0.24
C ALA A 39 12.21 -11.42 -0.80
N ARG A 40 10.94 -11.73 -0.52
CA ARG A 40 10.07 -12.59 -1.35
C ARG A 40 9.05 -11.79 -2.16
N ALA A 41 8.68 -10.59 -1.73
CA ALA A 41 7.63 -9.80 -2.34
C ALA A 41 7.87 -8.29 -2.21
N ASP A 42 7.63 -7.55 -3.29
CA ASP A 42 7.59 -6.09 -3.22
C ASP A 42 6.35 -5.59 -2.47
N VAL A 43 6.43 -4.36 -1.96
CA VAL A 43 5.34 -3.72 -1.18
C VAL A 43 4.02 -3.67 -1.95
N GLY A 44 4.06 -3.55 -3.29
CA GLY A 44 2.86 -3.52 -4.11
C GLY A 44 2.17 -4.88 -4.15
N LYS A 45 2.94 -5.97 -4.21
CA LYS A 45 2.40 -7.33 -4.10
C LYS A 45 1.76 -7.55 -2.73
N ILE A 46 2.45 -7.20 -1.65
CA ILE A 46 1.93 -7.34 -0.28
C ILE A 46 0.64 -6.52 -0.11
N ALA A 47 0.64 -5.25 -0.53
CA ALA A 47 -0.52 -4.37 -0.41
C ALA A 47 -1.73 -4.85 -1.22
N ARG A 48 -1.53 -5.49 -2.38
CA ARG A 48 -2.63 -6.06 -3.17
C ARG A 48 -3.31 -7.24 -2.48
N GLU A 49 -2.53 -8.14 -1.88
CA GLU A 49 -3.09 -9.28 -1.14
C GLU A 49 -3.86 -8.80 0.10
N VAL A 50 -3.30 -7.87 0.86
CA VAL A 50 -3.99 -7.24 2.00
C VAL A 50 -5.28 -6.55 1.56
N LEU A 51 -5.25 -5.77 0.47
CA LEU A 51 -6.45 -5.11 -0.06
C LEU A 51 -7.54 -6.11 -0.47
N LYS A 52 -7.14 -7.27 -1.01
CA LYS A 52 -8.08 -8.33 -1.39
C LYS A 52 -8.78 -8.91 -0.15
N ILE A 53 -8.03 -9.22 0.90
CA ILE A 53 -8.58 -9.73 2.18
C ILE A 53 -9.53 -8.69 2.80
N LEU A 54 -9.10 -7.43 2.89
CA LEU A 54 -9.92 -6.33 3.41
C LEU A 54 -11.21 -6.14 2.62
N ARG A 55 -11.20 -6.31 1.30
CA ARG A 55 -12.42 -6.23 0.48
C ARG A 55 -13.35 -7.42 0.68
N GLN A 56 -12.82 -8.59 1.00
CA GLN A 56 -13.60 -9.80 1.23
C GLN A 56 -14.22 -9.83 2.62
N LYS A 57 -13.49 -9.35 3.64
CA LYS A 57 -13.87 -9.47 5.05
C LYS A 57 -14.24 -8.15 5.72
N GLY A 58 -13.98 -7.02 5.06
CA GLY A 58 -14.16 -5.70 5.67
C GLY A 58 -13.20 -5.49 6.84
N GLY A 59 -13.73 -5.05 7.98
CA GLY A 59 -12.98 -4.87 9.22
C GLY A 59 -12.81 -6.15 10.04
N ASP A 60 -13.45 -7.25 9.66
CA ASP A 60 -13.38 -8.54 10.36
C ASP A 60 -12.20 -9.38 9.85
N VAL A 61 -10.99 -8.83 9.99
CA VAL A 61 -9.73 -9.47 9.56
C VAL A 61 -9.01 -10.03 10.77
N SER A 62 -8.52 -11.26 10.63
CA SER A 62 -7.72 -11.96 11.63
C SER A 62 -6.28 -12.21 11.13
N TYR A 63 -5.41 -12.73 12.00
CA TYR A 63 -4.03 -13.03 11.65
C TYR A 63 -3.89 -14.19 10.65
N ASP A 64 -4.85 -15.11 10.65
CA ASP A 64 -4.80 -16.33 9.83
C ASP A 64 -5.34 -16.14 8.41
N ASP A 65 -5.65 -14.90 8.03
CA ASP A 65 -6.19 -14.49 6.72
C ASP A 65 -5.11 -14.07 5.72
#